data_AF-B8JB39-F1
#
_entry.id   AF-B8JB39-F1
#
_cell.length_a   1.000
_cell.length_b   1.000
_cell.length_c   1.000
_cell.angle_alpha   90.00
_cell.angle_beta   90.00
_cell.angle_gamma   90.00
#
_symmetry.space_group_name_H-M   'P 1'
#
loop_
_entity.id
_entity.type
_entity.pdbx_description
1 polymer ?
#
loop_
_entity_poly.entity_id
_entity_poly.type
_entity_poly.pdbx_seq_one_letter_code
_entity_poly.pdbx_strand_id
1 'polypeptide(L)'
;MTDRTDRDEIHRTAPAYWALRIALGVVPIVAGLDKFTNLLADWAGYLSPLAVRLLPVSPAAFMRAAGVIEVIVGVGILSGRARTFGWIAMAWLAAIALNLIASGAFLDVAARDAVMAVAAFALARLAAVHEPVRARRATAVEPQATAAHPAATRP
;
A
#
# COMPACT_ATOMS: atom_id res chain seq x y z
N MET A 1 32.05 -3.00 -10.13
CA MET A 1 31.20 -3.78 -11.06
C MET A 1 29.75 -3.89 -10.57
N THR A 2 29.47 -3.87 -9.25
CA THR A 2 28.12 -3.92 -8.68
C THR A 2 27.26 -2.67 -8.90
N ASP A 3 27.82 -1.45 -8.86
CA ASP A 3 27.05 -0.19 -8.99
C ASP A 3 26.31 -0.03 -10.32
N ARG A 4 26.89 -0.51 -11.43
CA ARG A 4 26.25 -0.43 -12.76
C ARG A 4 25.04 -1.35 -12.85
N THR A 5 25.19 -2.58 -12.36
CA THR A 5 24.12 -3.60 -12.39
C THR A 5 22.93 -3.17 -11.54
N ASP A 6 23.16 -2.63 -10.33
CA ASP A 6 22.10 -2.13 -9.44
C ASP A 6 21.32 -0.98 -10.09
N ARG A 7 22.03 -0.07 -10.77
CA ARG A 7 21.42 1.06 -11.48
C ARG A 7 20.55 0.59 -12.64
N ASP A 8 21.05 -0.37 -13.43
CA ASP A 8 20.32 -0.95 -14.55
C ASP A 8 19.09 -1.75 -14.09
N GLU A 9 19.16 -2.42 -12.94
CA GLU A 9 18.00 -3.09 -12.33
C GLU A 9 16.92 -2.09 -11.90
N ILE A 10 17.30 -1.01 -11.21
CA ILE A 10 16.36 0.04 -10.78
C ILE A 10 15.71 0.71 -11.97
N HIS A 11 16.47 1.05 -13.02
CA HIS A 11 15.89 1.66 -14.22
C HIS A 11 14.86 0.76 -14.90
N ARG A 12 15.12 -0.56 -14.98
CA ARG A 12 14.19 -1.53 -15.58
C ARG A 12 12.94 -1.78 -14.75
N THR A 13 13.05 -1.70 -13.42
CA THR A 13 11.96 -2.05 -12.50
C THR A 13 11.17 -0.85 -11.97
N ALA A 14 11.68 0.38 -12.14
CA ALA A 14 11.04 1.61 -11.70
C ALA A 14 9.62 1.83 -12.25
N PRO A 15 9.31 1.57 -13.53
CA PRO A 15 7.94 1.75 -14.03
C PRO A 15 6.92 0.84 -13.32
N ALA A 16 7.26 -0.44 -13.15
CA ALA A 16 6.41 -1.41 -12.46
C ALA A 16 6.25 -1.04 -10.97
N TYR A 17 7.34 -0.64 -10.31
CA TYR A 17 7.31 -0.17 -8.93
C TYR A 17 6.35 1.00 -8.74
N TRP A 18 6.45 2.03 -9.58
CA TRP A 18 5.60 3.22 -9.47
C TRP A 18 4.14 2.94 -9.83
N ALA A 19 3.89 2.15 -10.87
CA ALA A 19 2.53 1.74 -11.24
C ALA A 19 1.84 1.02 -10.08
N LEU A 20 2.50 0.00 -9.52
CA LEU A 20 1.97 -0.75 -8.38
C LEU A 20 1.80 0.12 -7.14
N ARG A 21 2.76 1.00 -6.86
CA ARG A 21 2.72 1.89 -5.69
C ARG A 21 1.55 2.87 -5.77
N ILE A 22 1.27 3.43 -6.94
CA ILE A 22 0.16 4.36 -7.14
C ILE A 22 -1.16 3.59 -7.05
N ALA A 23 -1.31 2.51 -7.80
CA ALA A 23 -2.55 1.73 -7.82
C ALA A 23 -2.91 1.19 -6.42
N LEU A 24 -1.97 0.48 -5.78
CA LEU A 24 -2.17 -0.11 -4.45
C LEU A 24 -2.11 0.91 -3.32
N GLY A 25 -1.70 2.15 -3.59
CA GLY A 25 -1.81 3.25 -2.65
C GLY A 25 -3.17 3.94 -2.72
N VAL A 26 -3.67 4.20 -3.92
CA VAL A 26 -4.93 4.93 -4.15
C VAL A 26 -6.16 4.05 -3.90
N VAL A 27 -6.16 2.81 -4.40
CA VAL A 27 -7.33 1.93 -4.31
C VAL A 27 -7.78 1.69 -2.86
N PRO A 28 -6.90 1.36 -1.89
CA PRO A 28 -7.31 1.21 -0.50
C PRO A 28 -7.83 2.51 0.13
N ILE A 29 -7.31 3.67 -0.26
CA ILE A 29 -7.82 4.96 0.24
C ILE A 29 -9.27 5.15 -0.22
N VAL A 30 -9.53 4.94 -1.51
CA VAL A 30 -10.88 5.09 -2.06
C VAL A 30 -11.84 4.07 -1.44
N ALA A 31 -11.45 2.79 -1.38
CA ALA A 31 -12.26 1.73 -0.78
C ALA A 31 -12.50 1.95 0.72
N GLY A 32 -11.51 2.49 1.43
CA GLY A 32 -11.61 2.76 2.86
C GLY A 32 -12.50 3.96 3.18
N LEU A 33 -12.40 5.03 2.39
CA LEU A 33 -13.32 6.17 2.49
C LEU A 33 -14.75 5.78 2.13
N ASP A 34 -14.93 4.93 1.11
CA ASP A 34 -16.26 4.50 0.71
C ASP A 34 -16.96 3.64 1.76
N LYS A 35 -16.24 2.99 2.68
CA LYS A 35 -16.86 2.26 3.81
C LYS A 35 -17.64 3.16 4.79
N PHE A 36 -17.46 4.47 4.71
CA PHE A 36 -18.24 5.44 5.49
C PHE A 36 -19.48 5.93 4.73
N THR A 37 -19.46 5.90 3.40
CA THR A 37 -20.49 6.48 2.54
C THR A 37 -21.35 5.44 1.82
N ASN A 38 -20.81 4.24 1.60
CA ASN A 38 -21.38 3.14 0.82
C ASN A 38 -21.89 3.60 -0.57
N LEU A 39 -21.13 4.44 -1.26
CA LEU A 39 -21.48 4.95 -2.60
C LEU A 39 -21.08 3.96 -3.69
N LEU A 40 -19.95 3.27 -3.52
CA LEU A 40 -19.46 2.28 -4.48
C LEU A 40 -20.01 0.89 -4.17
N ALA A 41 -20.16 0.53 -2.89
CA ALA A 41 -20.68 -0.77 -2.48
C ALA A 41 -21.33 -0.75 -1.09
N ASP A 42 -22.28 -1.65 -0.85
CA ASP A 42 -22.70 -2.02 0.51
C ASP A 42 -21.68 -2.99 1.10
N TRP A 43 -20.68 -2.43 1.77
CA TRP A 43 -19.52 -3.17 2.24
C TRP A 43 -19.86 -4.21 3.31
N ALA A 44 -20.86 -3.95 4.14
CA ALA A 44 -21.26 -4.89 5.20
C ALA A 44 -21.81 -6.20 4.61
N GLY A 45 -22.39 -6.15 3.40
CA GLY A 45 -22.87 -7.31 2.67
C GLY A 45 -21.78 -8.31 2.24
N TYR A 46 -20.50 -7.90 2.23
CA TYR A 46 -19.38 -8.78 1.93
C TYR A 46 -18.90 -9.64 3.11
N LEU A 47 -19.39 -9.39 4.33
CA LEU A 47 -18.99 -10.20 5.48
C LEU A 47 -19.64 -11.58 5.41
N SER A 48 -18.83 -12.63 5.56
CA SER A 48 -19.36 -13.99 5.65
C SER A 48 -20.23 -14.15 6.91
N PRO A 49 -21.21 -15.07 6.90
CA PRO A 49 -22.01 -15.37 8.08
C PRO A 49 -21.17 -15.78 9.30
N LEU A 50 -20.03 -16.43 9.07
CA LEU A 50 -19.07 -16.79 10.12
C LEU A 50 -18.39 -15.54 10.69
N ALA A 51 -17.90 -14.63 9.84
CA ALA A 51 -17.29 -13.39 10.30
C ALA A 51 -18.27 -12.57 11.15
N VAL A 52 -19.51 -12.41 10.70
CA VAL A 52 -20.55 -11.68 11.45
C VAL A 52 -20.78 -12.29 12.85
N ARG A 53 -20.75 -13.62 12.99
CA ARG A 53 -20.92 -14.29 14.29
C ARG A 53 -19.73 -14.12 15.24
N LEU A 54 -18.52 -13.90 14.72
CA LEU A 54 -17.30 -13.74 15.50
C LEU A 54 -17.02 -12.30 15.91
N LEU A 55 -17.62 -11.33 15.22
CA LEU A 55 -17.39 -9.92 15.51
C LEU A 55 -18.04 -9.51 16.84
N PRO A 56 -17.29 -8.86 17.76
CA PRO A 56 -17.85 -8.33 19.01
C PRO A 56 -18.60 -7.01 18.80
N VAL A 57 -18.75 -6.55 17.56
CA VAL A 57 -19.34 -5.27 17.16
C VAL A 57 -20.24 -5.46 15.95
N SER A 58 -21.13 -4.49 15.68
CA SER A 58 -21.97 -4.52 14.49
C SER A 58 -21.14 -4.55 13.19
N PRO A 59 -21.63 -5.21 12.12
CA PRO A 59 -21.02 -5.18 10.78
C PRO A 59 -20.65 -3.78 10.31
N ALA A 60 -21.55 -2.80 10.47
CA ALA A 60 -21.30 -1.42 10.06
C ALA A 60 -20.16 -0.76 10.84
N ALA A 61 -20.05 -1.01 12.15
CA ALA A 61 -18.94 -0.51 12.96
C ALA A 61 -17.60 -1.16 12.56
N PHE A 62 -17.62 -2.47 12.28
CA PHE A 62 -16.46 -3.19 11.76
C PHE A 62 -16.00 -2.60 10.42
N MET A 63 -16.92 -2.39 9.47
CA MET A 63 -16.57 -1.82 8.15
C MET A 63 -15.98 -0.42 8.26
N ARG A 64 -16.47 0.43 9.17
CA ARG A 64 -15.83 1.74 9.40
C ARG A 64 -14.40 1.61 9.94
N ALA A 65 -14.16 0.69 10.88
CA ALA A 65 -12.81 0.44 11.39
C ALA A 65 -11.87 -0.11 10.30
N ALA A 66 -12.36 -1.07 9.49
CA ALA A 66 -11.65 -1.56 8.31
C ALA A 66 -11.33 -0.42 7.34
N GLY A 67 -12.25 0.53 7.13
CA GLY A 67 -12.03 1.70 6.29
C GLY A 67 -10.89 2.59 6.78
N VAL A 68 -10.79 2.85 8.08
CA VAL A 68 -9.64 3.57 8.66
C VAL A 68 -8.32 2.84 8.36
N ILE A 69 -8.30 1.52 8.55
CA ILE A 69 -7.10 0.70 8.32
C ILE A 69 -6.67 0.79 6.85
N GLU A 70 -7.60 0.66 5.91
CA GLU A 70 -7.30 0.71 4.47
C GLU A 70 -6.76 2.08 4.04
N VAL A 71 -7.31 3.18 4.58
CA VAL A 71 -6.77 4.52 4.36
C VAL A 71 -5.34 4.63 4.89
N ILE A 72 -5.08 4.14 6.10
CA ILE A 72 -3.71 4.13 6.67
C ILE A 72 -2.77 3.32 5.79
N VAL A 73 -3.20 2.16 5.30
CA VAL A 73 -2.40 1.31 4.42
C VAL A 73 -2.03 2.03 3.13
N GLY A 74 -3.03 2.62 2.44
CA GLY A 74 -2.79 3.32 1.18
C GLY A 74 -1.90 4.56 1.36
N VAL A 75 -2.14 5.35 2.40
CA VAL A 75 -1.27 6.49 2.76
C VAL A 75 0.14 6.02 3.09
N GLY A 76 0.30 4.93 3.82
CA GLY A 76 1.60 4.33 4.15
C GLY A 76 2.40 3.95 2.90
N ILE A 77 1.75 3.30 1.92
CA ILE A 77 2.35 2.98 0.61
C ILE A 77 2.80 4.24 -0.11
N LEU A 78 1.91 5.24 -0.23
CA LEU A 78 2.22 6.49 -0.94
C LEU A 78 3.31 7.31 -0.24
N SER A 79 3.46 7.18 1.08
CA SER A 79 4.39 7.95 1.92
C SER A 79 5.83 7.42 1.97
N GLY A 80 6.18 6.41 1.18
CA GLY A 80 7.56 5.90 1.13
C GLY A 80 7.80 4.63 1.89
N ARG A 81 6.75 4.02 2.44
CA ARG A 81 6.81 2.79 3.23
C ARG A 81 6.12 1.63 2.50
N ALA A 82 6.23 1.61 1.18
CA ALA A 82 5.58 0.62 0.31
C ALA A 82 6.07 -0.80 0.58
N ARG A 83 7.30 -0.99 1.06
CA ARG A 83 7.78 -2.32 1.49
C ARG A 83 6.92 -2.88 2.63
N THR A 84 6.83 -2.14 3.73
CA THR A 84 6.09 -2.59 4.93
C THR A 84 4.60 -2.67 4.66
N PHE A 85 4.02 -1.61 4.09
CA PHE A 85 2.59 -1.57 3.85
C PHE A 85 2.15 -2.46 2.67
N GLY A 86 3.04 -2.80 1.74
CA GLY A 86 2.75 -3.82 0.72
C GLY A 86 2.54 -5.21 1.32
N TRP A 87 3.34 -5.60 2.33
CA TRP A 87 3.11 -6.85 3.06
C TRP A 87 1.80 -6.83 3.86
N ILE A 88 1.49 -5.70 4.50
CA ILE A 88 0.23 -5.52 5.22
C ILE A 88 -0.95 -5.63 4.25
N ALA A 89 -0.89 -4.93 3.12
CA ALA A 89 -1.93 -4.97 2.08
C ALA A 89 -2.11 -6.39 1.52
N MET A 90 -1.03 -7.12 1.26
CA MET A 90 -1.09 -8.52 0.82
C MET A 90 -1.85 -9.39 1.83
N ALA A 91 -1.48 -9.33 3.11
CA ALA A 91 -2.14 -10.12 4.15
C ALA A 91 -3.62 -9.73 4.30
N TRP A 92 -3.93 -8.43 4.24
CA TRP A 92 -5.29 -7.91 4.34
C TRP A 92 -6.17 -8.38 3.17
N LEU A 93 -5.71 -8.23 1.93
CA LEU A 93 -6.43 -8.67 0.73
C LEU A 93 -6.60 -10.19 0.70
N ALA A 94 -5.60 -10.95 1.14
CA ALA A 94 -5.74 -12.39 1.29
C ALA A 94 -6.82 -12.75 2.32
N ALA A 95 -6.90 -12.04 3.45
CA ALA A 95 -7.94 -12.26 4.44
C ALA A 95 -9.34 -11.93 3.90
N ILE A 96 -9.50 -10.86 3.12
CA ILE A 96 -10.77 -10.53 2.47
C ILE A 96 -11.15 -11.63 1.47
N ALA A 97 -10.23 -12.05 0.60
CA ALA A 97 -10.47 -13.12 -0.36
C ALA A 97 -10.92 -14.42 0.34
N LEU A 98 -10.26 -14.81 1.44
CA LEU A 98 -10.65 -15.98 2.23
C LEU A 98 -12.02 -15.83 2.88
N ASN A 99 -12.37 -14.64 3.40
CA ASN A 99 -13.70 -14.36 3.92
C ASN A 99 -14.77 -14.53 2.83
N LEU A 100 -14.54 -14.00 1.63
CA LEU A 100 -15.47 -14.13 0.51
C LEU A 100 -15.62 -15.58 0.07
N ILE A 101 -14.52 -16.33 -0.05
CA ILE A 101 -14.55 -17.78 -0.33
C ILE A 101 -15.36 -18.52 0.73
N ALA A 102 -15.13 -18.23 2.01
CA ALA A 102 -15.86 -18.85 3.12
C ALA A 102 -17.35 -18.50 3.13
N SER A 103 -17.74 -17.36 2.55
CA SER A 103 -19.15 -16.98 2.39
C SER A 103 -19.87 -17.77 1.29
N GLY A 104 -19.14 -18.33 0.32
CA GLY A 104 -19.71 -18.95 -0.88
C GLY A 104 -20.26 -17.94 -1.90
N ALA A 105 -20.13 -16.64 -1.66
CA ALA A 105 -20.59 -15.55 -2.51
C ALA A 105 -19.42 -14.68 -3.00
N PHE A 106 -19.65 -13.89 -4.06
CA PHE A 106 -18.69 -12.92 -4.60
C PHE A 106 -17.31 -13.52 -4.95
N LEU A 107 -17.29 -14.74 -5.50
CA LEU A 107 -16.05 -15.45 -5.83
C LEU A 107 -15.23 -14.75 -6.92
N ASP A 108 -15.87 -13.95 -7.77
CA ASP A 108 -15.19 -13.09 -8.74
C ASP A 108 -14.41 -11.96 -8.03
N VAL A 109 -14.98 -11.37 -6.98
CA VAL A 109 -14.30 -10.39 -6.13
C VAL A 109 -13.17 -11.06 -5.35
N ALA A 110 -13.40 -12.25 -4.79
CA ALA A 110 -12.36 -13.01 -4.08
C ALA A 110 -11.14 -13.29 -4.98
N ALA A 111 -11.37 -13.65 -6.25
CA ALA A 111 -10.30 -13.87 -7.21
C ALA A 111 -9.52 -12.57 -7.52
N ARG A 112 -10.22 -11.44 -7.67
CA ARG A 112 -9.59 -10.12 -7.87
C ARG A 112 -8.73 -9.73 -6.67
N ASP A 113 -9.23 -9.93 -5.46
CA ASP A 113 -8.50 -9.62 -4.23
C ASP A 113 -7.26 -10.51 -4.08
N ALA A 114 -7.35 -11.79 -4.44
CA ALA A 114 -6.18 -12.68 -4.47
C ALA A 114 -5.12 -12.20 -5.46
N VAL A 115 -5.52 -11.74 -6.66
CA VAL A 115 -4.59 -11.15 -7.64
C VAL A 115 -3.98 -9.85 -7.10
N MET A 116 -4.77 -8.99 -6.47
CA MET A 116 -4.27 -7.77 -5.84
C MET A 116 -3.32 -8.06 -4.67
N ALA A 117 -3.54 -9.14 -3.92
CA ALA A 117 -2.61 -9.59 -2.88
C ALA A 117 -1.25 -9.98 -3.48
N VAL A 118 -1.25 -10.72 -4.59
CA VAL A 118 -0.01 -11.04 -5.33
C VAL A 118 0.66 -9.77 -5.88
N ALA A 119 -0.11 -8.80 -6.36
CA ALA A 119 0.41 -7.51 -6.79
C ALA A 119 1.05 -6.73 -5.62
N ALA A 120 0.45 -6.79 -4.43
CA ALA A 120 0.98 -6.19 -3.21
C ALA A 120 2.26 -6.88 -2.72
N PHE A 121 2.35 -8.20 -2.84
CA PHE A 121 3.60 -8.94 -2.68
C PHE A 121 4.67 -8.43 -3.64
N ALA A 122 4.35 -8.32 -4.94
CA ALA A 122 5.30 -7.82 -5.94
C ALA A 122 5.77 -6.39 -5.61
N LEU A 123 4.86 -5.51 -5.21
CA LEU A 123 5.20 -4.17 -4.73
C LEU A 123 6.17 -4.22 -3.55
N ALA A 124 5.89 -5.05 -2.53
CA ALA A 124 6.74 -5.15 -1.35
C ALA A 124 8.16 -5.63 -1.70
N ARG A 125 8.28 -6.55 -2.66
CA ARG A 125 9.57 -7.03 -3.18
C ARG A 125 10.32 -5.94 -3.94
N LEU A 126 9.65 -5.23 -4.86
CA LEU A 126 10.25 -4.13 -5.61
C LEU A 126 10.66 -2.96 -4.70
N ALA A 127 9.85 -2.66 -3.68
CA ALA A 127 10.12 -1.61 -2.71
C ALA A 127 11.41 -1.86 -1.92
N ALA A 128 11.74 -3.12 -1.63
CA ALA A 128 13.00 -3.48 -0.96
C ALA A 128 14.24 -3.06 -1.75
N VAL A 129 14.14 -2.97 -3.08
CA VAL A 129 15.21 -2.49 -3.97
C VAL A 129 15.19 -0.95 -4.10
N HIS A 130 14.00 -0.35 -4.24
CA HIS A 130 13.86 1.07 -4.55
C HIS A 130 14.00 2.02 -3.34
N GLU A 131 13.46 1.64 -2.18
CA GLU A 131 13.42 2.52 -1.00
C GLU A 131 14.81 2.86 -0.43
N PRO A 132 15.75 1.90 -0.27
CA PRO A 132 17.09 2.22 0.23
C PRO A 132 17.86 3.17 -0.67
N VAL A 133 17.72 3.03 -1.99
CA VAL A 133 18.37 3.92 -2.96
C VAL A 133 17.79 5.33 -2.90
N ARG A 134 16.46 5.45 -2.76
CA ARG A 134 15.83 6.75 -2.56
C ARG A 134 16.29 7.42 -1.28
N ALA A 135 16.39 6.68 -0.17
CA ALA A 135 16.88 7.19 1.11
C ALA A 135 18.32 7.71 1.00
N ARG A 136 19.22 6.92 0.39
CA ARG A 136 20.61 7.31 0.13
C ARG A 136 20.72 8.56 -0.75
N ARG A 137 19.89 8.66 -1.79
CA ARG A 137 19.87 9.85 -2.67
C ARG A 137 19.40 11.09 -1.92
N ALA A 138 18.38 10.97 -1.07
CA ALA A 138 17.90 12.10 -0.26
C ALA A 138 19.00 12.61 0.68
N THR A 139 19.70 11.71 1.39
CA THR A 139 20.80 12.08 2.29
C THR A 139 22.04 12.63 1.58
N ALA A 140 22.22 12.32 0.28
CA ALA A 140 23.36 12.82 -0.51
C ALA A 140 23.12 14.22 -1.12
N VAL A 141 21.87 14.66 -1.25
CA VAL A 141 21.53 16.01 -1.73
C VAL A 141 21.61 17.05 -0.60
N GLU A 142 21.37 16.63 0.64
CA GLU A 142 21.37 17.48 1.85
C GLU A 142 22.74 18.08 2.29
N PRO A 143 23.93 17.47 2.05
CA PRO A 143 25.20 17.99 2.57
C PRO A 143 25.72 19.25 1.86
N GLN A 144 25.32 19.52 0.61
CA GLN A 144 25.83 20.65 -0.16
C GLN A 144 24.97 21.92 -0.04
N ALA A 145 23.69 21.82 0.33
CA ALA A 145 22.80 22.97 0.45
C ALA A 145 23.09 23.81 1.72
N THR A 146 23.58 23.19 2.78
CA THR A 146 23.86 23.87 4.07
C THR A 146 25.26 24.47 4.15
N ALA A 147 26.19 24.05 3.28
CA ALA A 147 27.59 24.50 3.31
C ALA A 147 27.86 25.79 2.49
N ALA A 148 26.86 26.32 1.77
CA ALA A 148 27.02 27.47 0.87
C ALA A 148 26.44 28.78 1.46
N HIS A 149 26.91 29.21 2.63
CA HIS A 149 26.88 30.64 2.99
C HIS A 149 27.97 31.00 4.03
N PRO A 150 29.24 31.19 3.63
CA PRO A 150 30.12 32.06 4.40
C PRO A 150 29.72 33.51 4.12
N ALA A 151 29.32 34.19 5.20
CA ALA A 151 28.98 35.60 5.21
C ALA A 151 30.03 36.43 4.47
N ALA A 152 29.57 37.22 3.50
CA ALA A 152 30.37 38.27 2.89
C ALA A 152 30.60 39.38 3.92
N THR A 153 31.65 39.27 4.73
CA THR A 153 32.26 40.42 5.39
C THR A 153 32.99 41.23 4.33
N ARG A 154 32.41 42.37 3.94
CA ARG A 154 33.14 43.43 3.21
C ARG A 154 33.57 44.51 4.22
N PRO A 155 34.79 45.06 4.09
CA PRO A 155 35.29 46.13 4.93
C PRO A 155 34.58 47.46 4.67
#